data_AF-A0A955L2J9-F1
#
_entry.id   AF-A0A955L2J9-F1
#
_cell.length_a   1.000
_cell.length_b   1.000
_cell.length_c   1.000
_cell.angle_alpha   90.00
_cell.angle_beta   90.00
_cell.angle_gamma   90.00
#
_symmetry.space_group_name_H-M   'P 1'
#
loop_
_entity.id
_entity.type
_entity.pdbx_description
1 polymer ?
#
loop_
_entity_poly.entity_id
_entity_poly.type
_entity_poly.pdbx_seq_one_letter_code
_entity_poly.pdbx_strand_id
1 'polypeptide(L)'
;MESINQAELSVFKKINLVYQEVTNVEKTATVGYGNNSYTAVEHDEVTSILKESITKHGLICIPNVTECEVEYQTYKSKNGNAERFVVRNWVELKVIDIESGGFVSTKAFAMAFDSQDKAPGKAYSMALKYCYLKLFMLKSG
;
A
#
# COMPACT_ATOMS: atom_id res chain seq x y z
N MET A 1 -2.81 16.72 25.61
CA MET A 1 -3.36 15.77 24.62
C MET A 1 -4.50 16.49 23.96
N GLU A 2 -4.43 16.79 22.66
CA GLU A 2 -5.56 17.40 21.95
C GLU A 2 -6.77 16.46 22.03
N SER A 3 -7.94 17.01 22.32
CA SER A 3 -9.18 16.25 22.34
C SER A 3 -9.56 15.87 20.91
N ILE A 4 -9.72 14.58 20.65
CA ILE A 4 -10.21 14.05 19.36
C ILE A 4 -11.60 14.65 19.11
N ASN A 5 -11.81 15.24 17.94
CA ASN A 5 -13.12 15.79 17.58
C ASN A 5 -14.11 14.67 17.17
N GLN A 6 -15.41 14.97 17.16
CA GLN A 6 -16.44 13.96 16.87
C GLN A 6 -16.32 13.34 15.47
N ALA A 7 -15.84 14.10 14.49
CA ALA A 7 -15.67 13.61 13.12
C ALA A 7 -14.49 12.63 13.03
N GLU A 8 -13.36 12.94 13.64
CA GLU A 8 -12.22 12.03 13.75
C GLU A 8 -12.58 10.75 14.51
N LEU A 9 -13.34 10.88 15.60
CA LEU A 9 -13.82 9.72 16.37
C LEU A 9 -14.71 8.78 15.52
N SER A 10 -15.49 9.33 14.60
CA SER A 10 -16.31 8.55 13.67
C SER A 10 -15.45 7.68 12.75
N VAL A 11 -14.37 8.24 12.19
CA VAL A 11 -13.43 7.50 11.34
C VAL A 11 -12.79 6.35 12.10
N PHE A 12 -12.31 6.59 13.32
CA PHE A 12 -11.69 5.53 14.14
C PHE A 12 -12.66 4.39 14.45
N LYS A 13 -13.93 4.70 14.74
CA LYS A 13 -14.97 3.66 14.95
C LYS A 13 -15.17 2.81 13.71
N LYS A 14 -15.25 3.43 12.53
CA LYS A 14 -15.45 2.73 11.25
C LYS A 14 -14.23 1.90 10.85
N ILE A 15 -13.02 2.42 11.05
CA ILE A 15 -11.78 1.65 10.87
C ILE A 15 -11.76 0.41 11.78
N ASN A 16 -12.18 0.54 13.04
CA ASN A 16 -12.26 -0.59 13.95
C ASN A 16 -13.28 -1.66 13.50
N LEU A 17 -14.39 -1.26 12.85
CA LEU A 17 -15.32 -2.22 12.23
C LEU A 17 -14.65 -2.98 11.08
N VAL A 18 -13.83 -2.30 10.27
CA VAL A 18 -13.05 -2.97 9.21
C VAL A 18 -12.06 -3.99 9.79
N TYR A 19 -11.39 -3.69 10.91
CA TYR A 19 -10.48 -4.64 11.57
C TYR A 19 -11.19 -5.92 12.01
N GLN A 20 -12.44 -5.80 12.44
CA GLN A 20 -13.24 -6.95 12.91
C GLN A 20 -13.70 -7.82 11.73
N GLU A 21 -13.94 -7.23 10.56
CA GLU A 21 -14.40 -7.94 9.37
C GLU A 21 -13.25 -8.55 8.55
N VAL A 22 -12.12 -7.84 8.45
CA VAL A 22 -10.98 -8.23 7.61
C VAL A 22 -9.78 -8.58 8.49
N THR A 23 -9.49 -9.87 8.61
CA THR A 23 -8.49 -10.37 9.57
C THR A 23 -7.20 -10.88 8.95
N ASN A 24 -7.19 -11.22 7.65
CA ASN A 24 -6.03 -11.78 6.97
C ASN A 24 -6.07 -11.50 5.46
N VAL A 25 -4.90 -11.44 4.83
CA VAL A 25 -4.76 -11.53 3.37
C VAL A 25 -3.89 -12.74 3.03
N GLU A 26 -4.45 -13.66 2.26
CA GLU A 26 -3.73 -14.86 1.82
C GLU A 26 -2.73 -14.53 0.71
N LYS A 27 -1.56 -15.17 0.74
CA LYS A 27 -0.58 -15.12 -0.35
C LYS A 27 -1.04 -16.03 -1.47
N THR A 28 -1.54 -15.48 -2.58
CA THR A 28 -1.89 -16.31 -3.75
C THR A 28 -1.01 -16.02 -4.96
N ALA A 29 -0.38 -14.85 -5.02
CA ALA A 29 0.47 -14.48 -6.15
C ALA A 29 1.83 -15.18 -6.12
N THR A 30 2.27 -15.69 -7.27
CA THR A 30 3.63 -16.22 -7.46
C THR A 30 4.50 -15.17 -8.17
N VAL A 31 5.55 -14.71 -7.50
CA VAL A 31 6.48 -13.69 -8.00
C VAL A 31 7.81 -14.35 -8.36
N GLY A 32 8.38 -14.00 -9.50
CA GLY A 32 9.67 -14.51 -9.98
C GLY A 32 9.54 -15.54 -11.10
N TYR A 33 10.68 -16.08 -11.55
CA TYR A 33 10.74 -17.06 -12.64
C TYR A 33 11.61 -18.26 -12.26
N GLY A 34 11.16 -19.46 -12.61
CA GLY A 34 11.87 -20.71 -12.35
C GLY A 34 12.13 -20.94 -10.86
N ASN A 35 13.34 -21.38 -10.52
CA ASN A 35 13.71 -21.70 -9.13
C ASN A 35 13.81 -20.48 -8.18
N ASN A 36 13.62 -19.26 -8.67
CA ASN A 36 13.61 -18.04 -7.85
C ASN A 36 12.18 -17.51 -7.63
N SER A 37 11.16 -18.33 -7.85
CA SER A 37 9.78 -17.93 -7.57
C SER A 37 9.44 -18.05 -6.07
N TYR A 38 8.61 -17.14 -5.58
CA TYR A 38 8.09 -17.16 -4.20
C TYR A 38 6.65 -16.66 -4.18
N THR A 39 5.89 -17.03 -3.14
CA THR A 39 4.52 -16.54 -2.97
C THR A 39 4.49 -15.22 -2.20
N ALA A 40 3.65 -14.30 -2.65
CA ALA A 40 3.52 -12.96 -2.09
C ALA A 40 2.06 -12.52 -2.06
N VAL A 41 1.81 -11.48 -1.27
CA VAL A 41 0.55 -10.73 -1.32
C VAL A 41 0.74 -9.56 -2.28
N GLU A 42 -0.07 -9.47 -3.32
CA GLU A 42 -0.14 -8.37 -4.28
C GLU A 42 -1.00 -7.21 -3.77
N HIS A 43 -0.77 -6.05 -4.36
CA HIS A 43 -1.52 -4.84 -4.02
C HIS A 43 -3.02 -5.00 -4.30
N ASP A 44 -3.36 -5.63 -5.42
CA ASP A 44 -4.76 -5.79 -5.86
C ASP A 44 -5.53 -6.76 -4.95
N GLU A 45 -4.86 -7.78 -4.40
CA GLU A 45 -5.46 -8.69 -3.41
C GLU A 45 -5.85 -7.95 -2.13
N VAL A 46 -4.93 -7.12 -1.60
CA VAL A 46 -5.19 -6.28 -0.42
C VAL A 46 -6.32 -5.28 -0.69
N THR A 47 -6.33 -4.69 -1.88
CA THR A 47 -7.35 -3.72 -2.26
C THR A 47 -8.72 -4.38 -2.39
N SER A 48 -8.79 -5.56 -3.01
CA SER A 48 -10.03 -6.30 -3.24
C SER A 48 -10.71 -6.70 -1.92
N ILE A 49 -9.93 -7.27 -0.99
CA ILE A 49 -10.47 -7.75 0.30
C ILE A 49 -10.92 -6.60 1.22
N LEU A 50 -10.25 -5.45 1.15
CA LEU A 50 -10.63 -4.27 1.92
C LEU A 50 -11.82 -3.52 1.32
N LYS A 51 -11.97 -3.53 -0.01
CA LYS A 51 -12.98 -2.73 -0.73
C LYS A 51 -14.39 -2.96 -0.21
N GLU A 52 -14.77 -4.21 0.04
CA GLU A 52 -16.10 -4.56 0.52
C GLU A 52 -16.40 -3.90 1.88
N SER A 53 -15.55 -4.13 2.88
CA SER A 53 -15.73 -3.61 4.24
C SER A 53 -15.61 -2.07 4.29
N ILE A 54 -14.64 -1.49 3.58
CA ILE A 54 -14.47 -0.03 3.49
C ILE A 54 -15.73 0.64 2.92
N THR A 55 -16.25 0.10 1.82
CA THR A 55 -17.45 0.67 1.16
C THR A 55 -18.68 0.49 2.06
N LYS A 56 -18.82 -0.68 2.70
CA LYS A 56 -19.93 -0.98 3.62
C LYS A 56 -20.01 0.01 4.78
N HIS A 57 -18.88 0.43 5.33
CA HIS A 57 -18.84 1.38 6.46
C HIS A 57 -18.79 2.85 6.04
N GLY A 58 -18.89 3.16 4.74
CA GLY A 58 -18.90 4.54 4.24
C GLY A 58 -17.54 5.24 4.38
N LEU A 59 -16.45 4.50 4.20
CA LEU A 59 -15.10 5.06 4.16
C LEU A 59 -14.65 5.22 2.70
N ILE A 60 -13.90 6.29 2.41
CA ILE A 60 -13.17 6.48 1.15
C ILE A 60 -11.67 6.54 1.44
N CYS A 61 -10.87 5.88 0.60
CA CYS A 61 -9.43 5.88 0.67
C CYS A 61 -8.85 6.64 -0.53
N ILE A 62 -8.13 7.73 -0.28
CA ILE A 62 -7.53 8.58 -1.31
C ILE A 62 -6.01 8.54 -1.15
N PRO A 63 -5.29 7.86 -2.06
CA PRO A 63 -3.84 7.88 -2.08
C PRO A 63 -3.31 9.19 -2.68
N ASN A 64 -2.18 9.64 -2.17
CA ASN A 64 -1.43 10.79 -2.66
C ASN A 64 0.06 10.47 -2.67
N VAL A 65 0.72 10.66 -3.81
CA VAL A 65 2.18 10.57 -3.88
C VAL A 65 2.74 11.87 -3.32
N THR A 66 3.41 11.80 -2.17
CA THR A 66 4.01 12.99 -1.54
C THR A 66 5.39 13.26 -2.08
N GLU A 67 6.11 12.22 -2.52
CA GLU A 67 7.45 12.32 -3.07
C GLU A 67 7.74 11.11 -3.96
N CYS A 68 8.43 11.35 -5.08
CA CYS A 68 8.87 10.31 -6.01
C CYS A 68 10.25 10.67 -6.55
N GLU A 69 11.23 9.83 -6.27
CA GLU A 69 12.59 9.96 -6.81
C GLU A 69 12.86 8.84 -7.80
N VAL A 70 13.44 9.20 -8.94
CA VAL A 70 13.83 8.25 -9.99
C VAL A 70 15.32 8.41 -10.24
N GLU A 71 16.06 7.32 -10.03
CA GLU A 71 17.50 7.25 -10.24
C GLU A 71 17.80 6.19 -11.29
N TYR A 72 18.77 6.45 -12.16
CA TYR A 72 19.30 5.47 -13.10
C TYR A 72 20.61 4.90 -12.57
N GLN A 73 20.72 3.57 -12.50
CA GLN A 73 21.87 2.89 -11.93
C GLN A 73 22.40 1.80 -12.85
N THR A 74 23.71 1.86 -13.12
CA THR A 74 24.47 0.75 -13.69
C THR A 74 25.03 -0.14 -12.56
N TYR A 75 24.87 -1.45 -12.65
CA TYR A 75 25.36 -2.43 -11.67
C TYR A 75 25.99 -3.65 -12.36
N LYS A 76 26.84 -4.39 -11.64
CA LYS A 76 27.45 -5.63 -12.16
C LYS A 76 26.47 -6.80 -12.04
N SER A 77 26.18 -7.43 -13.16
CA SER A 77 25.40 -8.68 -13.26
C SER A 77 26.30 -9.85 -13.67
N LYS A 78 25.74 -11.08 -13.69
CA LYS A 78 26.44 -12.27 -14.18
C LYS A 78 26.87 -12.17 -15.65
N ASN A 79 26.19 -11.34 -16.45
CA ASN A 79 26.43 -11.17 -17.88
C ASN A 79 27.20 -9.86 -18.20
N GLY A 80 27.81 -9.22 -17.19
CA GLY A 80 28.48 -7.92 -17.33
C GLY A 80 27.66 -6.78 -16.73
N ASN A 81 27.92 -5.54 -17.17
CA ASN A 81 27.19 -4.38 -16.68
C ASN A 81 25.72 -4.44 -17.13
N ALA A 82 24.82 -4.13 -16.21
CA ALA A 82 23.38 -4.04 -16.43
C ALA A 82 22.86 -2.72 -15.87
N GLU A 83 21.71 -2.28 -16.36
CA GLU A 83 21.13 -0.99 -16.03
C GLU A 83 19.72 -1.16 -15.49
N ARG A 84 19.33 -0.28 -14.56
CA ARG A 84 18.00 -0.28 -13.96
C ARG A 84 17.61 1.10 -13.47
N PHE A 85 16.31 1.34 -13.43
CA PHE A 85 15.71 2.38 -12.62
C PHE A 85 15.61 1.93 -11.17
N VAL A 86 16.00 2.82 -10.27
CA VAL A 86 15.76 2.74 -8.83
C VAL A 86 14.74 3.83 -8.51
N VAL A 87 13.53 3.43 -8.16
CA VAL A 87 12.44 4.37 -7.87
C VAL A 87 12.09 4.28 -6.39
N ARG A 88 12.09 5.43 -5.72
CA ARG A 88 11.72 5.61 -4.31
C ARG A 88 10.44 6.41 -4.28
N ASN A 89 9.42 5.91 -3.59
CA ASN A 89 8.09 6.53 -3.59
C ASN A 89 7.55 6.60 -2.16
N TRP A 90 7.12 7.80 -1.77
CA TRP A 90 6.41 8.07 -0.52
C TRP A 90 4.96 8.36 -0.84
N VAL A 91 4.07 7.58 -0.22
CA VAL A 91 2.63 7.68 -0.42
C VAL A 91 1.97 7.99 0.92
N GLU A 92 1.07 8.95 0.91
CA GLU A 92 0.10 9.18 1.97
C GLU A 92 -1.25 8.60 1.53
N LEU A 93 -1.89 7.85 2.42
CA LEU A 93 -3.26 7.39 2.25
C LEU A 93 -4.15 8.15 3.23
N LYS A 94 -5.07 8.95 2.71
CA LYS A 94 -6.11 9.61 3.50
C LYS A 94 -7.36 8.74 3.51
N VAL A 95 -7.87 8.43 4.69
CA VAL A 95 -9.14 7.72 4.88
C VAL A 95 -10.17 8.68 5.44
N ILE A 96 -11.28 8.83 4.74
CA ILE A 96 -12.32 9.83 5.01
C ILE A 96 -13.62 9.08 5.31
N ASP A 97 -14.32 9.48 6.36
CA ASP A 97 -15.70 9.09 6.60
C ASP A 97 -16.63 10.04 5.83
N ILE A 98 -17.43 9.51 4.91
CA ILE A 98 -18.31 10.30 4.04
C ILE A 98 -19.44 11.00 4.81
N GLU A 99 -19.82 10.49 5.98
CA GLU A 99 -20.94 11.03 6.75
C GLU A 99 -20.50 12.19 7.64
N SER A 100 -19.39 12.02 8.35
CA SER A 100 -18.87 13.03 9.28
C SER A 100 -17.89 14.03 8.65
N GLY A 101 -17.30 13.69 7.50
CA GLY A 101 -16.20 14.44 6.90
C GLY A 101 -14.88 14.33 7.65
N GLY A 102 -14.83 13.56 8.75
CA GLY A 102 -13.62 13.28 9.49
C GLY A 102 -12.64 12.48 8.63
N PHE A 103 -11.35 12.62 8.91
CA PHE A 103 -10.33 11.85 8.21
C PHE A 103 -9.14 11.50 9.09
N VAL A 104 -8.41 10.48 8.67
CA VAL A 104 -7.09 10.12 9.19
C VAL A 104 -6.14 9.90 8.02
N SER A 105 -4.85 10.07 8.23
CA SER A 105 -3.83 9.78 7.21
C SER A 105 -2.82 8.78 7.74
N THR A 106 -2.34 7.91 6.86
CA THR A 106 -1.14 7.09 7.09
C THR A 106 -0.15 7.30 5.96
N LYS A 107 1.14 7.07 6.21
CA LYS A 107 2.19 7.21 5.20
C LYS A 107 3.01 5.95 5.11
N ALA A 108 3.47 5.64 3.91
CA ALA A 108 4.39 4.56 3.66
C ALA A 108 5.42 4.93 2.60
N PHE A 109 6.50 4.17 2.63
CA PHE A 109 7.61 4.27 1.71
C PHE A 109 7.83 2.93 1.02
N ALA A 110 8.18 2.94 -0.25
CA ALA A 110 8.68 1.77 -0.93
C ALA A 110 9.72 2.12 -2.00
N MET A 111 10.52 1.11 -2.34
CA MET A 111 11.52 1.17 -3.39
C MET A 111 11.29 0.05 -4.39
N ALA A 112 11.47 0.34 -5.68
CA ALA A 112 11.44 -0.64 -6.74
C ALA A 112 12.66 -0.54 -7.63
N PHE A 113 13.05 -1.71 -8.14
CA PHE A 113 14.14 -1.88 -9.10
C PHE A 113 13.57 -2.53 -10.35
N ASP A 114 13.72 -1.89 -11.50
CA ASP A 114 13.29 -2.44 -12.78
C ASP A 114 14.19 -1.97 -13.91
N SER A 115 14.52 -2.84 -14.85
CA SER A 115 15.30 -2.47 -16.04
C SER A 115 14.46 -1.82 -17.13
N GLN A 116 13.14 -1.77 -16.95
CA GLN A 116 12.16 -1.22 -17.88
C GLN A 116 11.33 -0.11 -17.20
N ASP A 117 10.21 0.25 -17.82
CA ASP A 117 9.32 1.34 -17.42
C ASP A 117 8.51 1.10 -16.14
N LYS A 118 8.51 -0.12 -15.61
CA LYS A 118 7.59 -0.54 -14.54
C LYS A 118 8.01 -0.13 -13.12
N ALA A 119 9.24 0.37 -12.92
CA ALA A 119 9.74 0.71 -11.59
C ALA A 119 8.84 1.70 -10.82
N PRO A 120 8.34 2.81 -11.41
CA PRO A 120 7.48 3.75 -10.69
C PRO A 120 6.17 3.13 -10.21
N GLY A 121 5.49 2.37 -11.07
CA GLY A 121 4.26 1.68 -10.72
C GLY A 121 4.47 0.65 -9.61
N LYS A 122 5.55 -0.14 -9.69
CA LYS A 122 5.91 -1.12 -8.65
C LYS A 122 6.16 -0.46 -7.28
N ALA A 123 6.88 0.66 -7.26
CA ALA A 123 7.15 1.40 -6.03
C ALA A 123 5.85 1.96 -5.43
N TYR A 124 5.01 2.60 -6.25
CA TYR A 124 3.72 3.14 -5.83
C TYR A 124 2.79 2.06 -5.26
N SER A 125 2.57 0.96 -5.99
CA SER A 125 1.70 -0.14 -5.54
C SER A 125 2.19 -0.76 -4.24
N MET A 126 3.52 -0.89 -4.06
CA MET A 126 4.08 -1.41 -2.82
C MET A 126 3.90 -0.45 -1.64
N ALA A 127 4.15 0.85 -1.83
CA ALA A 127 3.94 1.84 -0.78
C ALA A 127 2.46 1.91 -0.37
N LEU A 128 1.54 1.96 -1.33
CA LEU A 128 0.11 1.97 -1.05
C LEU A 128 -0.37 0.68 -0.38
N LYS A 129 0.17 -0.48 -0.78
CA LYS A 129 -0.08 -1.76 -0.09
C LYS A 129 0.35 -1.67 1.38
N TYR A 130 1.50 -1.07 1.69
CA TYR A 130 1.93 -0.90 3.08
C TYR A 130 1.05 0.07 3.88
N CYS A 131 0.53 1.14 3.26
CA CYS A 131 -0.49 1.98 3.90
C CYS A 131 -1.69 1.13 4.33
N TYR A 132 -2.24 0.31 3.42
CA TYR A 132 -3.37 -0.56 3.73
C TYR A 132 -3.06 -1.60 4.81
N LEU A 133 -1.96 -2.34 4.67
CA LEU A 133 -1.59 -3.39 5.62
C LEU A 133 -1.39 -2.84 7.04
N LYS A 134 -0.75 -1.67 7.16
CA LYS A 134 -0.48 -1.04 8.48
C LYS A 134 -1.69 -0.34 9.05
N LEU A 135 -2.46 0.38 8.23
CA LEU A 135 -3.67 1.04 8.70
C LEU A 135 -4.75 0.04 9.09
N PHE A 136 -4.89 -1.08 8.39
CA PHE A 136 -5.95 -2.07 8.65
C PHE A 136 -5.52 -3.27 9.50
N MET A 137 -4.34 -3.18 10.14
CA MET A 137 -3.78 -4.25 10.99
C MET A 137 -3.77 -5.64 10.34
N LEU A 138 -3.61 -5.68 9.02
CA LEU A 138 -3.66 -6.93 8.26
C LEU A 138 -2.33 -7.65 8.39
N LYS A 139 -2.40 -8.93 8.80
CA LYS A 139 -1.27 -9.83 8.62
C LYS A 139 -1.22 -10.25 7.15
N SER A 140 -0.01 -10.21 6.58
CA SER A 140 0.30 -10.96 5.37
C SER A 140 1.05 -12.20 5.81
N GLY A 141 0.53 -13.40 5.48
CA GLY A 141 1.27 -14.66 5.65
C GLY A 141 2.57 -14.65 4.87
#